data_AF-A0A960ZDP1-F1
#
_entry.id   AF-A0A960ZDP1-F1
#
_cell.length_a   1.000
_cell.length_b   1.000
_cell.length_c   1.000
_cell.angle_alpha   90.00
_cell.angle_beta   90.00
_cell.angle_gamma   90.00
#
_symmetry.space_group_name_H-M   'P 1'
#
loop_
_entity.id
_entity.type
_entity.pdbx_description
1 polymer ?
#
loop_
_entity_poly.entity_id
_entity_poly.type
_entity_poly.pdbx_seq_one_letter_code
_entity_poly.pdbx_strand_id
1 'polypeptide(L)'
;MKTLFILISAIIILFAEQVYAINYTFVELGTLGGDESEAYGINDSGQIVGKASNASNQGRAFLYENGTMSNLGTLGGSSSIANDINNNGLIAGQAYNSQGYFNAFLYESGSMANLGTFGGTTSSAVGINNAGLVAGSARDVSNLTRAFLYENNQLNDLGTLGGLHSSAMGINNAGEVVGWAFTASSLQHAFLYENNTMYDLGTLGGTSSLARSINDEGNIVGWAHTASQDQHAFLYQDGAMYDLNDFIDPELDFTLYFAYDINEQGDIVGWGTNTNGDIRGFVLYNNETAPAVPEPATVILLLCAFISLYGKKTTN
;
A
#
# COMPACT_ATOMS: atom_id res chain seq x y z
N MET A 1 -13.48 -64.51 -35.21
CA MET A 1 -14.03 -63.39 -35.99
C MET A 1 -14.11 -62.18 -35.05
N LYS A 2 -12.99 -61.45 -34.88
CA LYS A 2 -12.79 -60.06 -35.34
C LYS A 2 -13.85 -59.05 -34.82
N THR A 3 -13.42 -58.18 -33.90
CA THR A 3 -13.65 -56.70 -33.73
C THR A 3 -13.18 -56.39 -32.29
N LEU A 4 -12.00 -55.83 -32.00
CA LEU A 4 -11.38 -54.53 -32.35
C LEU A 4 -11.79 -53.38 -31.41
N PHE A 5 -10.79 -52.57 -31.04
CA PHE A 5 -10.77 -51.39 -30.14
C PHE A 5 -10.84 -51.71 -28.64
N ILE A 6 -10.15 -51.01 -27.73
CA ILE A 6 -9.12 -49.94 -27.85
C ILE A 6 -8.15 -50.04 -26.63
N LEU A 7 -6.89 -49.57 -26.74
CA LEU A 7 -6.05 -49.26 -25.57
C LEU A 7 -6.42 -47.87 -25.05
N ILE A 8 -6.83 -47.74 -23.77
CA ILE A 8 -6.68 -46.47 -23.05
C ILE A 8 -5.67 -46.69 -21.92
N SER A 9 -4.42 -46.34 -22.22
CA SER A 9 -3.41 -46.09 -21.21
C SER A 9 -3.84 -44.86 -20.41
N ALA A 10 -4.47 -45.10 -19.26
CA ALA A 10 -4.68 -44.06 -18.25
C ALA A 10 -3.33 -43.69 -17.64
N ILE A 11 -2.61 -42.78 -18.30
CA ILE A 11 -1.48 -42.07 -17.70
C ILE A 11 -2.09 -41.15 -16.64
N ILE A 12 -2.14 -41.65 -15.40
CA ILE A 12 -2.50 -40.85 -14.24
C ILE A 12 -1.32 -39.92 -13.99
N ILE A 13 -1.40 -38.70 -14.55
CA ILE A 13 -0.50 -37.61 -14.20
C ILE A 13 -0.91 -37.15 -12.80
N LEU A 14 -0.25 -37.70 -11.79
CA LEU A 14 -0.26 -37.16 -10.44
C LEU A 14 0.47 -35.82 -10.46
N PHE A 15 -0.30 -34.74 -10.62
CA PHE A 15 0.15 -33.41 -10.22
C PHE A 15 0.27 -33.41 -8.69
N ALA A 16 1.49 -33.58 -8.20
CA ALA A 16 1.80 -33.27 -6.82
C ALA A 16 1.88 -31.74 -6.71
N GLU A 17 0.83 -31.12 -6.16
CA GLU A 17 0.90 -29.72 -5.74
C GLU A 17 2.06 -29.57 -4.74
N GLN A 18 2.98 -28.66 -5.02
CA GLN A 18 3.97 -28.26 -4.02
C GLN A 18 3.22 -27.52 -2.91
N VAL A 19 2.97 -28.23 -1.82
CA VAL A 19 2.57 -27.61 -0.55
C VAL A 19 3.77 -26.81 -0.04
N TYR A 20 3.84 -25.55 -0.43
CA TYR A 20 4.77 -24.59 0.15
C TYR A 20 4.39 -24.41 1.62
N ALA A 21 5.15 -25.05 2.51
CA ALA A 21 5.02 -24.81 3.93
C ALA A 21 5.41 -23.36 4.19
N ILE A 22 4.43 -22.52 4.53
CA ILE A 22 4.65 -21.12 4.90
C ILE A 22 5.37 -21.13 6.26
N ASN A 23 6.68 -20.85 6.24
CA ASN A 23 7.54 -20.84 7.41
C ASN A 23 7.92 -19.41 7.75
N TYR A 24 7.27 -18.82 8.77
CA TYR A 24 7.66 -17.53 9.32
C TYR A 24 8.73 -17.70 10.41
N THR A 25 9.74 -16.84 10.39
CA THR A 25 10.69 -16.68 11.50
C THR A 25 10.36 -15.39 12.23
N PHE A 26 10.12 -15.46 13.54
CA PHE A 26 9.97 -14.27 14.36
C PHE A 26 11.34 -13.62 14.61
N VAL A 27 11.43 -12.32 14.36
CA VAL A 27 12.60 -11.49 14.64
C VAL A 27 12.12 -10.28 15.45
N GLU A 28 12.71 -10.09 16.62
CA GLU A 28 12.57 -8.88 17.43
C GLU A 28 13.67 -7.90 16.96
N LEU A 29 13.31 -6.66 16.63
CA LEU A 29 14.24 -5.71 16.00
C LEU A 29 15.10 -4.95 17.02
N GLY A 30 14.68 -4.89 18.27
CA GLY A 30 15.28 -4.12 19.35
C GLY A 30 14.95 -2.63 19.27
N THR A 31 15.75 -1.83 19.97
CA THR A 31 15.68 -0.37 19.98
C THR A 31 17.09 0.22 19.82
N LEU A 32 17.20 1.54 19.72
CA LEU A 32 18.49 2.24 19.74
C LEU A 32 18.95 2.57 21.18
N GLY A 33 18.55 1.73 22.14
CA GLY A 33 18.84 1.86 23.57
C GLY A 33 17.73 2.54 24.39
N GLY A 34 16.57 2.82 23.80
CA GLY A 34 15.34 3.21 24.49
C GLY A 34 14.36 2.04 24.65
N ASP A 35 13.07 2.34 24.87
CA ASP A 35 12.05 1.35 25.25
C ASP A 35 11.05 0.99 24.12
N GLU A 36 11.01 1.74 23.02
CA GLU A 36 10.10 1.55 21.88
C GLU A 36 10.80 1.50 20.50
N SER A 37 10.23 0.74 19.56
CA SER A 37 10.51 0.80 18.11
C SER A 37 9.28 0.40 17.29
N GLU A 38 9.19 0.93 16.07
CA GLU A 38 8.12 0.73 15.11
C GLU A 38 8.74 0.62 13.70
N ALA A 39 8.41 -0.44 12.95
CA ALA A 39 8.83 -0.62 11.55
C ALA A 39 7.72 -0.15 10.60
N TYR A 40 8.09 0.61 9.56
CA TYR A 40 7.16 1.23 8.62
C TYR A 40 7.38 0.81 7.16
N GLY A 41 8.59 0.44 6.76
CA GLY A 41 8.91 -0.02 5.41
C GLY A 41 9.88 -1.20 5.39
N ILE A 42 9.81 -2.03 4.36
CA ILE A 42 10.72 -3.14 4.09
C ILE A 42 10.91 -3.28 2.56
N ASN A 43 12.13 -3.53 2.11
CA ASN A 43 12.43 -3.77 0.69
C ASN A 43 12.73 -5.26 0.40
N ASP A 44 12.88 -5.62 -0.88
CA ASP A 44 13.10 -7.01 -1.34
C ASP A 44 14.41 -7.64 -0.82
N SER A 45 15.37 -6.82 -0.37
CA SER A 45 16.60 -7.29 0.27
C SER A 45 16.42 -7.57 1.78
N GLY A 46 15.21 -7.39 2.32
CA GLY A 46 14.90 -7.55 3.74
C GLY A 46 15.45 -6.42 4.62
N GLN A 47 15.82 -5.27 4.03
CA GLN A 47 16.19 -4.07 4.78
C GLN A 47 14.91 -3.42 5.32
N ILE A 48 14.84 -3.17 6.62
CA ILE A 48 13.66 -2.63 7.30
C ILE A 48 13.95 -1.22 7.82
N VAL A 49 13.01 -0.31 7.67
CA VAL A 49 13.10 1.07 8.18
C VAL A 49 11.92 1.45 9.06
N GLY A 50 12.09 2.49 9.86
CA GLY A 50 11.04 3.01 10.73
C GLY A 50 11.56 4.01 11.75
N LYS A 51 11.00 3.97 12.96
CA LYS A 51 11.36 4.81 14.11
C LYS A 51 11.73 3.93 15.30
N ALA A 52 12.86 4.21 15.94
CA ALA A 52 13.24 3.61 17.22
C ALA A 52 13.67 4.66 18.23
N SER A 53 13.37 4.44 19.50
CA SER A 53 13.82 5.28 20.61
C SER A 53 15.30 5.02 20.94
N ASN A 54 16.05 6.10 21.17
CA ASN A 54 17.41 6.02 21.71
C ASN A 54 17.42 6.07 23.26
N ALA A 55 18.59 5.88 23.88
CA ALA A 55 18.78 5.96 25.34
C ALA A 55 18.48 7.34 25.99
N SER A 56 18.04 8.34 25.22
CA SER A 56 17.51 9.62 25.71
C SER A 56 16.02 9.79 25.41
N ASN A 57 15.32 8.69 25.08
CA ASN A 57 13.92 8.61 24.68
C ASN A 57 13.56 9.54 23.52
N GLN A 58 14.50 9.77 22.61
CA GLN A 58 14.28 10.51 21.37
C GLN A 58 14.10 9.53 20.21
N GLY A 59 13.07 9.76 19.37
CA GLY A 59 12.85 8.99 18.16
C GLY A 59 14.00 9.17 17.15
N ARG A 60 14.37 8.09 16.47
CA ARG A 60 15.37 8.06 15.43
C ARG A 60 14.90 7.19 14.28
N ALA A 61 15.06 7.70 13.08
CA ALA A 61 15.02 6.91 11.86
C ALA A 61 16.08 5.81 11.96
N PHE A 62 15.70 4.57 11.67
CA PHE A 62 16.64 3.44 11.64
C PHE A 62 16.64 2.74 10.28
N LEU A 63 17.75 2.05 10.02
CA LEU A 63 17.86 0.97 9.04
C LEU A 63 18.24 -0.31 9.79
N TYR A 64 17.45 -1.36 9.65
CA TYR A 64 17.76 -2.68 10.18
C TYR A 64 18.13 -3.60 9.01
N GLU A 65 19.36 -4.10 9.05
CA GLU A 65 19.88 -5.02 8.04
C GLU A 65 20.86 -6.00 8.68
N ASN A 66 20.95 -7.22 8.15
CA ASN A 66 21.90 -8.25 8.62
C ASN A 66 21.90 -8.47 10.16
N GLY A 67 20.72 -8.35 10.80
CA GLY A 67 20.55 -8.49 12.24
C GLY A 67 20.95 -7.27 13.09
N THR A 68 21.23 -6.12 12.47
CA THR A 68 21.76 -4.93 13.15
C THR A 68 20.87 -3.70 12.90
N MET A 69 20.41 -3.05 13.97
CA MET A 69 19.72 -1.75 13.89
C MET A 69 20.72 -0.59 13.88
N SER A 70 20.74 0.18 12.80
CA SER A 70 21.59 1.35 12.60
C SER A 70 20.78 2.65 12.70
N ASN A 71 21.26 3.60 13.50
CA ASN A 71 20.67 4.94 13.65
C ASN A 71 21.06 5.84 12.45
N LEU A 72 20.07 6.34 11.70
CA LEU A 72 20.30 7.19 10.52
C LEU A 72 20.61 8.66 10.88
N GLY A 73 20.46 9.05 12.15
CA GLY A 73 20.68 10.42 12.63
C GLY A 73 19.48 11.33 12.43
N THR A 74 19.72 12.65 12.42
CA THR A 74 18.71 13.71 12.22
C THR A 74 19.33 14.83 11.38
N LEU A 75 18.52 15.80 10.93
CA LEU A 75 19.00 17.01 10.24
C LEU A 75 19.59 18.05 11.22
N GLY A 76 20.16 17.59 12.35
CA GLY A 76 20.69 18.43 13.44
C GLY A 76 19.68 18.75 14.56
N GLY A 77 18.44 18.27 14.44
CA GLY A 77 17.38 18.42 15.45
C GLY A 77 17.17 17.18 16.34
N SER A 78 16.06 17.17 17.08
CA SER A 78 15.80 16.25 18.19
C SER A 78 15.32 14.84 17.81
N SER A 79 14.68 14.66 16.65
CA SER A 79 14.04 13.40 16.26
C SER A 79 14.04 13.17 14.74
N SER A 80 13.84 11.93 14.30
CA SER A 80 13.69 11.55 12.89
C SER A 80 12.84 10.28 12.76
N ILE A 81 12.24 10.10 11.57
CA ILE A 81 11.42 8.96 11.18
C ILE A 81 11.75 8.63 9.72
N ALA A 82 12.09 7.38 9.42
CA ALA A 82 12.09 6.85 8.07
C ALA A 82 10.69 6.29 7.78
N ASN A 83 10.04 6.79 6.73
CA ASN A 83 8.68 6.39 6.37
C ASN A 83 8.70 5.25 5.35
N ASP A 84 9.69 5.23 4.45
CA ASP A 84 9.72 4.30 3.31
C ASP A 84 11.16 4.01 2.82
N ILE A 85 11.36 2.87 2.14
CA ILE A 85 12.63 2.38 1.59
C ILE A 85 12.42 1.66 0.26
N ASN A 86 13.22 2.00 -0.76
CA ASN A 86 13.16 1.31 -2.06
C ASN A 86 14.15 0.13 -2.17
N ASN A 87 14.05 -0.66 -3.25
CA ASN A 87 14.91 -1.83 -3.47
C ASN A 87 16.38 -1.51 -3.75
N ASN A 88 16.73 -0.24 -3.96
CA ASN A 88 18.11 0.23 -4.06
C ASN A 88 18.69 0.69 -2.69
N GLY A 89 17.90 0.57 -1.60
CA GLY A 89 18.32 0.95 -0.25
C GLY A 89 18.30 2.45 0.01
N LEU A 90 17.65 3.25 -0.85
CA LEU A 90 17.40 4.66 -0.58
C LEU A 90 16.18 4.78 0.35
N ILE A 91 16.29 5.65 1.35
CA ILE A 91 15.30 5.76 2.43
C ILE A 91 14.74 7.17 2.46
N ALA A 92 13.41 7.29 2.45
CA ALA A 92 12.71 8.56 2.52
C ALA A 92 11.99 8.73 3.88
N GLY A 93 11.88 9.97 4.35
CA GLY A 93 11.20 10.24 5.61
C GLY A 93 11.19 11.71 6.00
N GLN A 94 11.17 11.96 7.31
CA GLN A 94 11.20 13.30 7.89
C GLN A 94 12.09 13.36 9.13
N ALA A 95 12.81 14.47 9.30
CA ALA A 95 13.70 14.68 10.43
C ALA A 95 13.70 16.14 10.89
N TYR A 96 13.83 16.33 12.20
CA TYR A 96 13.97 17.67 12.76
C TYR A 96 15.33 18.26 12.39
N ASN A 97 15.31 19.51 11.92
CA ASN A 97 16.48 20.33 11.66
C ASN A 97 16.95 21.07 12.93
N SER A 98 18.09 21.75 12.87
CA SER A 98 18.65 22.55 13.97
C SER A 98 17.76 23.69 14.49
N GLN A 99 16.74 24.10 13.73
CA GLN A 99 15.76 25.13 14.11
C GLN A 99 14.49 24.53 14.75
N GLY A 100 14.39 23.20 14.83
CA GLY A 100 13.24 22.51 15.41
C GLY A 100 12.05 22.32 14.45
N TYR A 101 12.24 22.47 13.14
CA TYR A 101 11.23 22.09 12.14
C TYR A 101 11.52 20.71 11.55
N PHE A 102 10.49 19.92 11.29
CA PHE A 102 10.63 18.67 10.53
C PHE A 102 10.72 18.98 9.03
N ASN A 103 11.74 18.44 8.37
CA ASN A 103 11.89 18.49 6.92
C ASN A 103 11.99 17.08 6.34
N ALA A 104 11.53 16.94 5.10
CA ALA A 104 11.69 15.74 4.31
C ALA A 104 13.18 15.46 4.09
N PHE A 105 13.57 14.18 4.16
CA PHE A 105 14.92 13.75 3.81
C PHE A 105 14.91 12.61 2.80
N LEU A 106 16.01 12.52 2.06
CA LEU A 106 16.46 11.32 1.36
C LEU A 106 17.78 10.88 2.02
N TYR A 107 17.87 9.61 2.40
CA TYR A 107 19.08 9.02 2.95
C TYR A 107 19.68 8.04 1.95
N GLU A 108 20.94 8.29 1.60
CA GLU A 108 21.70 7.53 0.60
C GLU A 108 23.16 7.43 1.06
N SER A 109 23.79 6.27 0.87
CA SER A 109 25.24 6.07 1.09
C SER A 109 25.79 6.57 2.43
N GLY A 110 24.99 6.44 3.51
CA GLY A 110 25.39 6.88 4.85
C GLY A 110 25.06 8.32 5.22
N SER A 111 24.42 9.10 4.34
CA SER A 111 24.16 10.54 4.52
C SER A 111 22.69 10.90 4.40
N MET A 112 22.22 11.82 5.27
CA MET A 112 20.85 12.34 5.26
C MET A 112 20.81 13.70 4.56
N ALA A 113 20.28 13.75 3.34
CA ALA A 113 20.06 14.98 2.58
C ALA A 113 18.69 15.60 2.92
N ASN A 114 18.68 16.90 3.26
CA ASN A 114 17.44 17.66 3.44
C ASN A 114 16.85 18.05 2.07
N LEU A 115 15.61 17.65 1.78
CA LEU A 115 14.93 17.97 0.51
C LEU A 115 14.41 19.42 0.46
N GLY A 116 14.38 20.12 1.59
CA GLY A 116 13.98 21.51 1.69
C GLY A 116 12.46 21.72 1.75
N THR A 117 12.04 22.93 1.40
CA THR A 117 10.65 23.41 1.38
C THR A 117 10.47 24.42 0.25
N PHE A 118 9.23 24.83 -0.05
CA PHE A 118 8.95 25.93 -0.98
C PHE A 118 9.06 27.32 -0.30
N GLY A 119 10.03 27.47 0.60
CA GLY A 119 10.25 28.67 1.43
C GLY A 119 9.43 28.71 2.73
N GLY A 120 8.59 27.70 3.00
CA GLY A 120 7.95 27.49 4.30
C GLY A 120 8.85 26.77 5.30
N THR A 121 8.31 26.40 6.46
CA THR A 121 9.09 25.82 7.57
C THR A 121 9.27 24.31 7.52
N THR A 122 8.26 23.56 7.06
CA THR A 122 8.18 22.09 7.21
C THR A 122 7.97 21.34 5.90
N SER A 123 8.42 20.10 5.87
CA SER A 123 8.15 19.13 4.80
C SER A 123 8.22 17.69 5.31
N SER A 124 7.54 16.76 4.65
CA SER A 124 7.65 15.31 4.90
C SER A 124 7.57 14.55 3.58
N ALA A 125 8.47 13.59 3.38
CA ALA A 125 8.28 12.55 2.36
C ALA A 125 7.25 11.53 2.86
N VAL A 126 6.51 10.90 1.96
CA VAL A 126 5.52 9.84 2.28
C VAL A 126 5.82 8.52 1.58
N GLY A 127 6.55 8.54 0.44
CA GLY A 127 6.98 7.34 -0.26
C GLY A 127 8.12 7.61 -1.25
N ILE A 128 8.82 6.55 -1.65
CA ILE A 128 9.96 6.56 -2.58
C ILE A 128 9.90 5.38 -3.54
N ASN A 129 9.98 5.64 -4.84
CA ASN A 129 9.98 4.58 -5.85
C ASN A 129 11.39 4.04 -6.16
N ASN A 130 11.49 2.95 -6.93
CA ASN A 130 12.77 2.30 -7.23
C ASN A 130 13.73 3.16 -8.09
N ALA A 131 13.23 4.17 -8.80
CA ALA A 131 14.07 5.16 -9.49
C ALA A 131 14.66 6.24 -8.54
N GLY A 132 14.29 6.22 -7.25
CA GLY A 132 14.73 7.20 -6.25
C GLY A 132 13.90 8.48 -6.23
N LEU A 133 12.74 8.49 -6.91
CA LEU A 133 11.81 9.62 -6.87
C LEU A 133 11.07 9.61 -5.53
N VAL A 134 11.01 10.77 -4.86
CA VAL A 134 10.38 10.87 -3.53
C VAL A 134 9.14 11.76 -3.61
N ALA A 135 7.99 11.23 -3.21
CA ALA A 135 6.75 11.99 -3.11
C ALA A 135 6.51 12.47 -1.67
N GLY A 136 5.79 13.58 -1.50
CA GLY A 136 5.44 14.08 -0.18
C GLY A 136 4.67 15.41 -0.18
N SER A 137 4.79 16.13 0.93
CA SER A 137 4.28 17.50 1.04
C SER A 137 5.26 18.46 1.73
N ALA A 138 5.24 19.71 1.30
CA ALA A 138 6.08 20.79 1.79
C ALA A 138 5.28 22.08 1.94
N ARG A 139 5.69 22.96 2.86
CA ARG A 139 5.07 24.29 3.01
C ARG A 139 5.73 25.33 2.11
N ASP A 140 4.91 26.20 1.54
CA ASP A 140 5.36 27.42 0.85
C ASP A 140 5.53 28.62 1.79
N VAL A 141 5.98 29.75 1.22
CA VAL A 141 6.14 31.03 1.93
C VAL A 141 4.85 31.60 2.52
N SER A 142 3.68 31.16 2.03
CA SER A 142 2.36 31.50 2.57
C SER A 142 1.87 30.47 3.59
N ASN A 143 2.73 29.52 3.99
CA ASN A 143 2.45 28.42 4.90
C ASN A 143 1.35 27.47 4.36
N LEU A 144 1.14 27.43 3.05
CA LEU A 144 0.24 26.47 2.41
C LEU A 144 0.98 25.15 2.17
N THR A 145 0.34 24.02 2.48
CA THR A 145 0.82 22.68 2.12
C THR A 145 0.70 22.44 0.61
N ARG A 146 1.78 21.99 -0.01
CA ARG A 146 1.90 21.67 -1.43
C ARG A 146 2.40 20.24 -1.57
N ALA A 147 1.79 19.44 -2.44
CA ALA A 147 2.34 18.16 -2.85
C ALA A 147 3.64 18.38 -3.64
N PHE A 148 4.63 17.50 -3.44
CA PHE A 148 5.89 17.56 -4.18
C PHE A 148 6.28 16.21 -4.79
N LEU A 149 7.07 16.29 -5.86
CA LEU A 149 7.92 15.21 -6.36
C LEU A 149 9.38 15.70 -6.35
N TYR A 150 10.24 15.00 -5.60
CA TYR A 150 11.68 15.25 -5.60
C TYR A 150 12.33 14.34 -6.64
N GLU A 151 12.93 14.97 -7.64
CA GLU A 151 13.57 14.31 -8.78
C GLU A 151 14.81 15.12 -9.19
N ASN A 152 15.87 14.48 -9.69
CA ASN A 152 17.06 15.15 -10.24
C ASN A 152 17.71 16.18 -9.28
N ASN A 153 17.63 15.91 -7.97
CA ASN A 153 18.03 16.82 -6.89
C ASN A 153 17.26 18.15 -6.81
N GLN A 154 16.01 18.17 -7.26
CA GLN A 154 15.11 19.33 -7.21
C GLN A 154 13.78 18.96 -6.57
N LEU A 155 13.28 19.84 -5.70
CA LEU A 155 11.95 19.73 -5.10
C LEU A 155 10.94 20.42 -6.04
N ASN A 156 10.08 19.66 -6.70
CA ASN A 156 9.11 20.17 -7.67
C ASN A 156 7.71 20.26 -7.03
N ASP A 157 7.06 21.42 -7.13
CA ASP A 157 5.67 21.63 -6.69
C ASP A 157 4.71 21.02 -7.73
N LEU A 158 3.84 20.11 -7.31
CA LEU A 158 2.86 19.47 -8.19
C LEU A 158 1.65 20.37 -8.47
N GLY A 159 1.50 21.48 -7.75
CA GLY A 159 0.37 22.39 -7.84
C GLY A 159 -0.85 21.94 -7.03
N THR A 160 -2.02 22.41 -7.44
CA THR A 160 -3.32 22.10 -6.83
C THR A 160 -4.40 22.04 -7.92
N LEU A 161 -5.60 21.57 -7.59
CA LEU A 161 -6.77 21.60 -8.49
C LEU A 161 -7.43 23.00 -8.55
N GLY A 162 -6.64 24.06 -8.38
CA GLY A 162 -7.09 25.46 -8.33
C GLY A 162 -7.42 25.99 -6.94
N GLY A 163 -7.38 25.16 -5.90
CA GLY A 163 -7.51 25.54 -4.49
C GLY A 163 -6.17 25.82 -3.81
N LEU A 164 -6.18 25.92 -2.48
CA LEU A 164 -5.04 26.41 -1.68
C LEU A 164 -4.04 25.32 -1.22
N HIS A 165 -4.42 24.05 -1.19
CA HIS A 165 -3.56 22.99 -0.66
C HIS A 165 -3.56 21.72 -1.50
N SER A 166 -2.47 20.97 -1.41
CA SER A 166 -2.34 19.60 -1.91
C SER A 166 -1.37 18.81 -1.04
N SER A 167 -1.49 17.49 -1.03
CA SER A 167 -0.50 16.57 -0.45
C SER A 167 -0.48 15.26 -1.23
N ALA A 168 0.71 14.77 -1.54
CA ALA A 168 0.89 13.40 -1.99
C ALA A 168 0.62 12.41 -0.85
N MET A 169 0.23 11.19 -1.22
CA MET A 169 -0.06 10.05 -0.33
C MET A 169 0.59 8.74 -0.81
N GLY A 170 0.87 8.60 -2.11
CA GLY A 170 1.54 7.44 -2.70
C GLY A 170 2.23 7.78 -4.03
N ILE A 171 3.13 6.91 -4.49
CA ILE A 171 3.88 7.01 -5.75
C ILE A 171 4.20 5.60 -6.27
N ASN A 172 4.08 5.36 -7.58
CA ASN A 172 4.47 4.08 -8.22
C ASN A 172 5.83 4.16 -8.94
N ASN A 173 6.31 3.05 -9.53
CA ASN A 173 7.59 3.00 -10.23
C ASN A 173 7.60 3.74 -11.59
N ALA A 174 6.44 4.09 -12.15
CA ALA A 174 6.35 5.02 -13.28
C ALA A 174 6.61 6.49 -12.86
N GLY A 175 6.59 6.79 -11.56
CA GLY A 175 6.74 8.14 -11.02
C GLY A 175 5.42 8.91 -10.93
N GLU A 176 4.30 8.22 -11.08
CA GLU A 176 2.96 8.77 -10.97
C GLU A 176 2.62 8.95 -9.49
N VAL A 177 2.16 10.14 -9.11
CA VAL A 177 1.94 10.52 -7.70
C VAL A 177 0.44 10.70 -7.46
N VAL A 178 -0.07 10.10 -6.40
CA VAL A 178 -1.47 10.23 -5.99
C VAL A 178 -1.62 10.91 -4.64
N GLY A 179 -2.77 11.50 -4.40
CA GLY A 179 -3.07 12.11 -3.10
C GLY A 179 -4.39 12.87 -3.08
N TRP A 180 -4.39 14.02 -2.43
CA TRP A 180 -5.53 14.94 -2.40
C TRP A 180 -5.12 16.39 -2.64
N ALA A 181 -6.02 17.17 -3.22
CA ALA A 181 -5.86 18.60 -3.45
C ALA A 181 -7.20 19.33 -3.32
N PHE A 182 -7.17 20.60 -2.91
CA PHE A 182 -8.35 21.45 -2.97
C PHE A 182 -8.60 21.94 -4.40
N THR A 183 -9.85 21.87 -4.81
CA THR A 183 -10.35 22.49 -6.03
C THR A 183 -10.55 24.01 -5.86
N ALA A 184 -10.80 24.72 -6.95
CA ALA A 184 -11.17 26.15 -6.91
C ALA A 184 -12.45 26.46 -6.09
N SER A 185 -13.30 25.46 -5.81
CA SER A 185 -14.46 25.58 -4.90
C SER A 185 -14.17 25.17 -3.46
N SER A 186 -12.89 24.94 -3.11
CA SER A 186 -12.42 24.47 -1.80
C SER A 186 -12.93 23.08 -1.40
N LEU A 187 -13.29 22.24 -2.37
CA LEU A 187 -13.59 20.83 -2.15
C LEU A 187 -12.31 20.00 -2.22
N GLN A 188 -12.15 19.02 -1.33
CA GLN A 188 -10.97 18.14 -1.33
C GLN A 188 -11.20 16.99 -2.29
N HIS A 189 -10.52 16.96 -3.43
CA HIS A 189 -10.60 15.86 -4.38
C HIS A 189 -9.30 15.06 -4.41
N ALA A 190 -9.42 13.78 -4.73
CA ALA A 190 -8.31 12.91 -5.08
C ALA A 190 -7.67 13.36 -6.40
N PHE A 191 -6.35 13.27 -6.50
CA PHE A 191 -5.63 13.57 -7.74
C PHE A 191 -4.72 12.42 -8.17
N LEU A 192 -4.48 12.36 -9.48
CA LEU A 192 -3.35 11.68 -10.11
C LEU A 192 -2.44 12.75 -10.73
N TYR A 193 -1.14 12.67 -10.48
CA TYR A 193 -0.13 13.49 -11.12
C TYR A 193 0.75 12.59 -11.98
N GLU A 194 0.67 12.78 -13.29
CA GLU A 194 1.43 12.07 -14.30
C GLU A 194 1.83 13.08 -15.39
N ASN A 195 2.89 12.82 -16.16
CA ASN A 195 3.21 13.63 -17.36
C ASN A 195 3.25 15.16 -17.10
N ASN A 196 3.75 15.57 -15.92
CA ASN A 196 3.79 16.95 -15.42
C ASN A 196 2.41 17.65 -15.23
N THR A 197 1.32 16.89 -15.14
CA THR A 197 -0.05 17.40 -15.07
C THR A 197 -0.81 16.78 -13.89
N MET A 198 -1.51 17.60 -13.11
CA MET A 198 -2.41 17.15 -12.05
C MET A 198 -3.83 16.99 -12.60
N TYR A 199 -4.37 15.77 -12.51
CA TYR A 199 -5.73 15.41 -12.91
C TYR A 199 -6.63 15.27 -11.68
N ASP A 200 -7.84 15.83 -11.77
CA ASP A 200 -8.90 15.63 -10.79
C ASP A 200 -9.56 14.26 -11.04
N LEU A 201 -9.51 13.35 -10.06
CA LEU A 201 -10.17 12.05 -10.15
C LEU A 201 -11.67 12.11 -9.83
N GLY A 202 -12.14 13.24 -9.30
CA GLY A 202 -13.54 13.44 -8.90
C GLY A 202 -13.92 12.69 -7.62
N THR A 203 -15.19 12.31 -7.54
CA THR A 203 -15.82 11.67 -6.38
C THR A 203 -16.87 10.66 -6.85
N LEU A 204 -17.45 9.88 -5.94
CA LEU A 204 -18.61 9.00 -6.21
C LEU A 204 -19.93 9.80 -6.28
N GLY A 205 -19.88 11.04 -6.77
CA GLY A 205 -21.01 11.97 -6.87
C GLY A 205 -21.21 12.89 -5.65
N GLY A 206 -20.41 12.73 -4.60
CA GLY A 206 -20.41 13.59 -3.40
C GLY A 206 -19.35 14.71 -3.44
N THR A 207 -19.06 15.30 -2.28
CA THR A 207 -18.21 16.51 -2.17
C THR A 207 -16.71 16.30 -2.04
N SER A 208 -16.24 15.11 -1.67
CA SER A 208 -14.84 14.92 -1.28
C SER A 208 -14.29 13.54 -1.65
N SER A 209 -12.96 13.44 -1.83
CA SER A 209 -12.24 12.20 -2.03
C SER A 209 -10.74 12.33 -1.65
N LEU A 210 -10.05 11.20 -1.55
CA LEU A 210 -8.61 11.09 -1.32
C LEU A 210 -8.10 9.78 -1.92
N ALA A 211 -7.11 9.87 -2.80
CA ALA A 211 -6.33 8.71 -3.22
C ALA A 211 -5.26 8.41 -2.17
N ARG A 212 -5.14 7.15 -1.76
CA ARG A 212 -4.22 6.70 -0.70
C ARG A 212 -3.04 5.91 -1.26
N SER A 213 -3.27 5.01 -2.20
CA SER A 213 -2.24 4.14 -2.80
C SER A 213 -2.48 3.96 -4.30
N ILE A 214 -1.43 3.57 -5.01
CA ILE A 214 -1.36 3.36 -6.46
C ILE A 214 -0.37 2.21 -6.74
N ASN A 215 -0.74 1.26 -7.61
CA ASN A 215 0.17 0.18 -8.05
C ASN A 215 0.90 0.56 -9.35
N ASP A 216 1.83 -0.29 -9.83
CA ASP A 216 2.58 -0.03 -11.07
C ASP A 216 1.75 -0.16 -12.36
N GLU A 217 0.52 -0.67 -12.28
CA GLU A 217 -0.47 -0.64 -13.38
C GLU A 217 -1.25 0.68 -13.45
N GLY A 218 -1.09 1.57 -12.47
CA GLY A 218 -1.83 2.84 -12.39
C GLY A 218 -3.23 2.70 -11.76
N ASN A 219 -3.55 1.56 -11.14
CA ASN A 219 -4.79 1.38 -10.39
C ASN A 219 -4.68 2.11 -9.04
N ILE A 220 -5.64 2.99 -8.72
CA ILE A 220 -5.58 3.88 -7.55
C ILE A 220 -6.71 3.54 -6.59
N VAL A 221 -6.41 3.49 -5.29
CA VAL A 221 -7.42 3.21 -4.24
C VAL A 221 -7.46 4.28 -3.16
N GLY A 222 -8.60 4.41 -2.49
CA GLY A 222 -8.77 5.37 -1.40
C GLY A 222 -10.20 5.42 -0.86
N TRP A 223 -10.70 6.64 -0.64
CA TRP A 223 -12.10 6.89 -0.28
C TRP A 223 -12.68 8.10 -1.01
N ALA A 224 -14.00 8.09 -1.20
CA ALA A 224 -14.76 9.16 -1.81
C ALA A 224 -16.16 9.26 -1.20
N HIS A 225 -16.75 10.45 -1.23
CA HIS A 225 -18.14 10.66 -0.86
C HIS A 225 -19.06 10.26 -2.02
N THR A 226 -20.10 9.50 -1.71
CA THR A 226 -21.22 9.21 -2.61
C THR A 226 -22.15 10.42 -2.77
N ALA A 227 -23.11 10.36 -3.69
CA ALA A 227 -24.15 11.38 -3.83
C ALA A 227 -25.03 11.57 -2.56
N SER A 228 -25.10 10.59 -1.66
CA SER A 228 -25.74 10.69 -0.35
C SER A 228 -24.83 11.24 0.76
N GLN A 229 -23.57 11.56 0.42
CA GLN A 229 -22.50 12.03 1.32
C GLN A 229 -21.95 10.96 2.28
N ASP A 230 -22.19 9.68 1.99
CA ASP A 230 -21.55 8.57 2.68
C ASP A 230 -20.12 8.39 2.18
N GLN A 231 -19.16 8.11 3.08
CA GLN A 231 -17.77 7.86 2.71
C GLN A 231 -17.60 6.39 2.33
N HIS A 232 -17.37 6.10 1.05
CA HIS A 232 -17.12 4.74 0.56
C HIS A 232 -15.68 4.58 0.07
N ALA A 233 -15.15 3.36 0.13
CA ALA A 233 -13.88 3.01 -0.49
C ALA A 233 -14.02 2.97 -2.02
N PHE A 234 -13.02 3.45 -2.77
CA PHE A 234 -13.04 3.43 -4.24
C PHE A 234 -11.84 2.71 -4.85
N LEU A 235 -12.04 2.23 -6.08
CA LEU A 235 -11.00 1.87 -7.05
C LEU A 235 -11.12 2.81 -8.26
N TYR A 236 -10.03 3.41 -8.70
CA TYR A 236 -9.96 4.17 -9.95
C TYR A 236 -9.08 3.41 -10.93
N GLN A 237 -9.65 3.09 -12.09
CA GLN A 237 -9.07 2.25 -13.13
C GLN A 237 -9.66 2.68 -14.49
N ASP A 238 -8.87 2.60 -15.56
CA ASP A 238 -9.29 2.96 -16.93
C ASP A 238 -9.97 4.34 -17.08
N GLY A 239 -9.57 5.31 -16.24
CA GLY A 239 -10.09 6.67 -16.25
C GLY A 239 -11.41 6.88 -15.49
N ALA A 240 -11.92 5.88 -14.78
CA ALA A 240 -13.19 5.93 -14.05
C ALA A 240 -13.04 5.56 -12.56
N MET A 241 -13.83 6.20 -11.70
CA MET A 241 -13.94 5.88 -10.27
C MET A 241 -15.11 4.93 -10.03
N TYR A 242 -14.83 3.78 -9.40
CA TYR A 242 -15.78 2.74 -9.02
C TYR A 242 -15.93 2.67 -7.50
N ASP A 243 -17.14 2.49 -7.01
CA ASP A 243 -17.41 2.22 -5.60
C ASP A 243 -17.07 0.75 -5.31
N LEU A 244 -16.19 0.49 -4.35
CA LEU A 244 -15.82 -0.89 -4.01
C LEU A 244 -17.00 -1.67 -3.39
N ASN A 245 -18.04 -0.99 -2.90
CA ASN A 245 -19.26 -1.64 -2.41
C ASN A 245 -20.09 -2.26 -3.55
N ASP A 246 -19.90 -1.85 -4.81
CA ASP A 246 -20.56 -2.47 -5.97
C ASP A 246 -19.93 -3.83 -6.35
N PHE A 247 -18.76 -4.17 -5.78
CA PHE A 247 -18.02 -5.42 -6.07
C PHE A 247 -18.15 -6.50 -5.00
N ILE A 248 -18.84 -6.23 -3.89
CA ILE A 248 -19.09 -7.21 -2.82
C ILE A 248 -20.51 -7.77 -2.89
N ASP A 249 -20.69 -8.99 -2.40
CA ASP A 249 -22.03 -9.58 -2.25
C ASP A 249 -22.83 -8.77 -1.20
N PRO A 250 -23.99 -8.18 -1.57
CA PRO A 250 -24.80 -7.41 -0.64
C PRO A 250 -25.36 -8.24 0.53
N GLU A 251 -25.36 -9.58 0.46
CA GLU A 251 -25.73 -10.45 1.58
C GLU A 251 -24.64 -10.51 2.68
N LEU A 252 -23.45 -9.92 2.48
CA LEU A 252 -22.39 -9.86 3.48
C LEU A 252 -22.66 -8.86 4.62
N ASP A 253 -23.71 -8.04 4.54
CA ASP A 253 -24.10 -7.08 5.59
C ASP A 253 -22.93 -6.15 6.02
N PHE A 254 -22.13 -5.72 5.04
CA PHE A 254 -20.86 -5.02 5.24
C PHE A 254 -20.71 -3.80 4.31
N THR A 255 -20.07 -2.74 4.79
CA THR A 255 -19.81 -1.50 4.02
C THR A 255 -18.34 -1.13 4.10
N LEU A 256 -17.70 -0.91 2.95
CA LEU A 256 -16.30 -0.56 2.78
C LEU A 256 -16.13 0.96 2.83
N TYR A 257 -15.42 1.47 3.85
CA TYR A 257 -15.30 2.91 4.10
C TYR A 257 -13.98 3.51 3.58
N PHE A 258 -12.90 2.74 3.53
CA PHE A 258 -11.58 3.24 3.13
C PHE A 258 -10.70 2.08 2.62
N ALA A 259 -10.16 2.19 1.41
CA ALA A 259 -9.09 1.32 0.93
C ALA A 259 -7.72 1.95 1.26
N TYR A 260 -6.89 1.21 2.01
CA TYR A 260 -5.58 1.68 2.45
C TYR A 260 -4.47 1.41 1.44
N ASP A 261 -4.52 0.26 0.76
CA ASP A 261 -3.44 -0.17 -0.11
C ASP A 261 -3.92 -1.11 -1.21
N ILE A 262 -3.16 -1.18 -2.29
CA ILE A 262 -3.40 -2.05 -3.46
C ILE A 262 -2.05 -2.63 -3.90
N ASN A 263 -1.98 -3.95 -4.12
CA ASN A 263 -0.75 -4.61 -4.58
C ASN A 263 -0.68 -4.73 -6.12
N GLU A 264 0.44 -5.23 -6.63
CA GLU A 264 0.66 -5.53 -8.05
C GLU A 264 -0.13 -6.75 -8.58
N GLN A 265 -1.06 -7.30 -7.80
CA GLN A 265 -2.04 -8.29 -8.26
C GLN A 265 -3.43 -7.68 -8.38
N GLY A 266 -3.64 -6.44 -7.91
CA GLY A 266 -4.93 -5.78 -7.79
C GLY A 266 -5.70 -6.14 -6.51
N ASP A 267 -5.08 -6.82 -5.54
CA ASP A 267 -5.69 -7.08 -4.23
C ASP A 267 -5.70 -5.80 -3.40
N ILE A 268 -6.84 -5.49 -2.79
CA ILE A 268 -7.08 -4.22 -2.07
C ILE A 268 -7.35 -4.51 -0.60
N VAL A 269 -6.62 -3.87 0.30
CA VAL A 269 -6.85 -3.95 1.75
C VAL A 269 -7.40 -2.63 2.30
N GLY A 270 -8.22 -2.71 3.35
CA GLY A 270 -8.87 -1.53 3.92
C GLY A 270 -9.66 -1.80 5.19
N TRP A 271 -10.57 -0.89 5.53
CA TRP A 271 -11.54 -1.11 6.62
C TRP A 271 -12.97 -0.76 6.23
N GLY A 272 -13.89 -1.45 6.90
CA GLY A 272 -15.33 -1.31 6.76
C GLY A 272 -16.06 -1.53 8.08
N THR A 273 -17.40 -1.52 8.06
CA THR A 273 -18.21 -1.98 9.20
C THR A 273 -19.26 -3.00 8.80
N ASN A 274 -19.61 -3.90 9.72
CA ASN A 274 -20.81 -4.72 9.61
C ASN A 274 -22.08 -3.92 9.98
N THR A 275 -23.26 -4.52 9.83
CA THR A 275 -24.57 -3.96 10.25
C THR A 275 -24.70 -3.62 11.74
N ASN A 276 -23.81 -4.10 12.63
CA ASN A 276 -23.76 -3.69 14.04
C ASN A 276 -22.91 -2.43 14.28
N GLY A 277 -22.27 -1.89 13.24
CA GLY A 277 -21.33 -0.76 13.35
C GLY A 277 -19.93 -1.18 13.86
N ASP A 278 -19.63 -2.47 13.88
CA ASP A 278 -18.30 -2.96 14.25
C ASP A 278 -17.27 -2.64 13.15
N ILE A 279 -16.20 -1.93 13.48
CA ILE A 279 -15.06 -1.77 12.57
C ILE A 279 -14.33 -3.11 12.37
N ARG A 280 -14.08 -3.47 11.10
CA ARG A 280 -13.29 -4.64 10.70
C ARG A 280 -12.39 -4.27 9.51
N GLY A 281 -11.23 -4.91 9.42
CA GLY A 281 -10.42 -4.88 8.21
C GLY A 281 -11.04 -5.74 7.11
N PHE A 282 -10.82 -5.38 5.85
CA PHE A 282 -11.18 -6.19 4.69
C PHE A 282 -9.97 -6.43 3.77
N VAL A 283 -10.07 -7.48 2.97
CA VAL A 283 -9.27 -7.68 1.76
C VAL A 283 -10.23 -8.06 0.63
N LEU A 284 -10.08 -7.41 -0.53
CA LEU A 284 -10.68 -7.81 -1.79
C LEU A 284 -9.56 -8.43 -2.62
N TYR A 285 -9.71 -9.68 -3.03
CA TYR A 285 -8.77 -10.32 -3.95
C TYR A 285 -9.20 -10.08 -5.39
N ASN A 286 -8.25 -9.80 -6.28
CA ASN A 286 -8.55 -9.71 -7.71
C ASN A 286 -8.83 -11.11 -8.26
N ASN A 287 -10.06 -11.37 -8.68
CA ASN A 287 -10.49 -12.72 -9.10
C ASN A 287 -9.88 -13.20 -10.43
N GLU A 288 -9.17 -12.36 -11.19
CA GLU A 288 -8.37 -12.81 -12.33
C GLU A 288 -7.05 -13.49 -11.91
N THR A 289 -6.54 -13.17 -10.73
CA THR A 289 -5.24 -13.62 -10.20
C THR A 289 -5.34 -14.37 -8.87
N ALA A 290 -6.53 -14.39 -8.24
CA ALA A 290 -6.79 -15.02 -6.96
C ALA A 290 -6.25 -16.46 -6.93
N PRO A 291 -5.40 -16.83 -5.95
CA PRO A 291 -4.89 -18.19 -5.85
C PRO A 291 -6.08 -19.13 -5.65
N ALA A 292 -6.17 -20.16 -6.50
CA ALA A 292 -7.26 -21.12 -6.47
C ALA A 292 -7.42 -21.65 -5.03
N VAL A 293 -8.53 -21.29 -4.38
CA VAL A 293 -8.81 -21.70 -3.00
C VAL A 293 -8.78 -23.23 -2.97
N PRO A 294 -7.93 -23.86 -2.15
CA PRO A 294 -7.87 -25.31 -2.08
C PRO A 294 -9.20 -25.83 -1.50
N GLU A 295 -10.09 -26.27 -2.39
CA GLU A 295 -11.39 -26.88 -2.08
C GLU A 295 -11.20 -27.93 -0.97
N PRO A 296 -11.75 -27.70 0.25
CA PRO A 296 -11.51 -28.60 1.37
C PRO A 296 -12.20 -29.96 1.14
N ALA A 297 -11.43 -30.91 0.63
CA ALA A 297 -11.73 -32.34 0.60
C ALA A 297 -12.93 -32.78 -0.27
N THR A 298 -13.39 -31.99 -1.24
CA THR A 298 -14.42 -32.40 -2.22
C THR A 298 -14.00 -33.68 -3.00
N VAL A 299 -12.70 -33.89 -3.20
CA VAL A 299 -12.10 -35.12 -3.76
C VAL A 299 -12.26 -36.34 -2.83
N ILE A 300 -12.19 -36.16 -1.50
CA ILE A 300 -12.35 -37.26 -0.53
C ILE A 300 -13.81 -37.71 -0.44
N LEU A 301 -14.77 -36.77 -0.51
CA LEU A 301 -16.20 -37.08 -0.57
C LEU A 301 -16.56 -37.91 -1.82
N LEU A 302 -15.97 -37.62 -2.98
CA LEU A 302 -16.17 -38.42 -4.18
C LEU A 302 -15.59 -39.84 -4.06
N LEU A 303 -14.40 -40.00 -3.48
CA LEU A 303 -13.76 -41.31 -3.27
C LEU A 303 -14.54 -42.18 -2.27
N CYS A 304 -15.06 -41.60 -1.19
CA CYS A 304 -15.92 -42.30 -0.23
C CYS A 304 -17.24 -42.79 -0.86
N ALA A 305 -17.81 -42.05 -1.81
CA ALA A 305 -19.01 -42.47 -2.53
C ALA A 305 -18.79 -43.72 -3.39
N PHE A 306 -17.63 -43.86 -4.05
CA PHE A 306 -17.32 -45.04 -4.86
C PHE A 306 -17.05 -46.31 -4.04
N ILE A 307 -16.43 -46.19 -2.86
CA ILE A 307 -16.19 -47.36 -1.98
C ILE A 307 -17.50 -47.89 -1.39
N SER A 308 -18.43 -47.00 -1.06
CA SER A 308 -19.80 -47.33 -0.61
C SER A 308 -20.60 -48.15 -1.64
N LEU A 309 -20.46 -47.81 -2.94
CA LEU A 309 -21.21 -48.45 -4.02
C LEU A 309 -20.73 -49.86 -4.40
N TYR A 310 -19.47 -50.21 -4.14
CA TYR A 310 -18.93 -51.55 -4.44
C TYR A 310 -19.02 -52.55 -3.28
N GLY A 311 -19.26 -52.10 -2.04
CA GLY A 311 -19.34 -52.97 -0.86
C GLY A 311 -20.59 -53.85 -0.74
N LYS A 312 -21.54 -53.79 -1.70
CA LYS A 312 -22.88 -54.39 -1.52
C LYS A 312 -23.41 -55.19 -2.72
N LYS A 313 -22.60 -56.11 -3.28
CA LYS A 313 -23.10 -57.18 -4.16
C LYS A 313 -22.13 -58.36 -4.36
N THR A 314 -22.16 -59.34 -3.44
CA THR A 314 -21.95 -60.81 -3.63
C THR A 314 -21.71 -61.44 -2.25
N THR A 315 -22.31 -62.57 -1.83
CA THR A 315 -23.42 -63.40 -2.34
C THR A 315 -23.84 -64.36 -1.21
N ASN A 316 -25.13 -64.70 -1.18
CA ASN A 316 -25.75 -65.92 -0.60
C ASN A 316 -25.37 -66.35 0.83
#